data_AF-T1AF76-F1
#
_entry.id   AF-T1AF76-F1
#
_cell.length_a   1.000
_cell.length_b   1.000
_cell.length_c   1.000
_cell.angle_alpha   90.00
_cell.angle_beta   90.00
_cell.angle_gamma   90.00
#
_symmetry.space_group_name_H-M   'P 1'
#
loop_
_entity.id
_entity.type
_entity.pdbx_description
1 polymer ?
#
loop_
_entity_poly.entity_id
_entity_poly.type
_entity_poly.pdbx_seq_one_letter_code
_entity_poly.pdbx_strand_id
1 'polypeptide(L)'
;SWTVRPGDGQFLEFGWGPRRPDLEPPERLKSRTIGFWRSWVAAGRSRSSRARDPERTLIERSELVLKLLSQATSGAFVAAPTTSLPEWPGGARNWDYRYVWIRDAAFSAQTLLSLGHIEEAHAYLRWITARLRESGPRPLRVLYAAHGDPDLTERS
;
A
#
# COMPACT_ATOMS: atom_id res chain seq x y z
N SER A 1 7.41 24.89 -26.69
CA SER A 1 8.20 25.32 -25.52
C SER A 1 7.24 25.73 -24.43
N TRP A 2 7.34 25.16 -23.24
CA TRP A 2 6.54 25.54 -22.08
C TRP A 2 7.42 26.43 -21.18
N THR A 3 7.04 27.70 -21.01
CA THR A 3 7.83 28.68 -20.26
C THR A 3 7.03 29.14 -19.04
N VAL A 4 7.55 28.88 -17.84
CA VAL A 4 6.95 29.35 -16.57
C VAL A 4 7.57 30.68 -16.19
N ARG A 5 6.76 31.66 -15.80
CA ARG A 5 7.24 32.94 -15.28
C ARG A 5 7.13 33.00 -13.76
N PRO A 6 7.94 33.83 -13.08
CA PRO A 6 7.75 34.09 -11.66
C PRO A 6 6.32 34.56 -11.37
N GLY A 7 5.63 33.87 -10.45
CA GLY A 7 4.23 34.14 -10.09
C GLY A 7 3.20 33.23 -10.77
N ASP A 8 3.57 32.48 -11.79
CA ASP A 8 2.66 31.54 -12.45
C ASP A 8 2.47 30.28 -11.60
N GLY A 9 1.21 29.93 -11.32
CA GLY A 9 0.82 28.61 -10.81
C GLY A 9 0.63 27.64 -11.97
N GLN A 10 1.36 26.53 -11.96
CA GLN A 10 1.27 25.51 -13.00
C GLN A 10 1.07 24.13 -12.36
N PHE A 11 0.23 23.30 -12.98
CA PHE A 11 -0.07 21.96 -12.50
C PHE A 11 0.20 20.93 -13.59
N LEU A 12 0.81 19.82 -13.20
CA LEU A 12 1.04 18.67 -14.06
C LEU A 12 0.13 17.52 -13.62
N GLU A 13 -0.54 16.91 -14.58
CA GLU A 13 -1.40 15.75 -14.37
C GLU A 13 -0.75 14.54 -15.05
N PHE A 14 -0.54 13.48 -14.27
CA PHE A 14 -0.13 12.17 -14.78
C PHE A 14 -1.29 11.21 -14.60
N GLY A 15 -1.85 10.74 -15.71
CA GLY A 15 -2.97 9.79 -15.72
C GLY A 15 -2.55 8.45 -16.30
N TRP A 16 -3.17 7.38 -15.79
CA TRP A 16 -3.04 6.04 -16.35
C TRP A 16 -4.42 5.38 -16.44
N GLY A 17 -4.64 4.63 -17.53
CA GLY A 17 -5.89 3.92 -17.78
C GLY A 17 -6.66 4.45 -19.00
N PRO A 18 -7.73 3.76 -19.39
CA PRO A 18 -8.45 4.04 -20.64
C PRO A 18 -9.30 5.32 -20.60
N ARG A 19 -9.52 5.89 -19.41
CA ARG A 19 -10.40 7.04 -19.22
C ARG A 19 -9.73 8.07 -18.32
N ARG A 20 -9.67 9.31 -18.80
CA ARG A 20 -9.32 10.47 -17.97
C ARG A 20 -10.53 10.82 -17.09
N PRO A 21 -10.40 10.84 -15.76
CA PRO A 21 -11.48 11.32 -14.89
C PRO A 21 -11.63 12.83 -15.03
N ASP A 22 -12.84 13.33 -14.75
CA ASP A 22 -13.01 14.75 -14.53
C ASP A 22 -12.39 15.11 -13.18
N LEU A 23 -11.38 15.99 -13.19
CA LEU A 23 -10.62 16.32 -12.00
C LEU A 23 -11.09 17.65 -11.41
N GLU A 24 -11.28 17.64 -10.09
CA GLU A 24 -11.46 18.89 -9.34
C GLU A 24 -10.23 19.81 -9.48
N PRO A 25 -10.37 21.11 -9.19
CA PRO A 25 -9.24 22.02 -9.09
C PRO A 25 -8.12 21.44 -8.22
N PRO A 26 -6.84 21.54 -8.63
CA PRO A 26 -5.71 20.89 -7.96
C PRO A 26 -5.62 21.18 -6.45
N GLU A 27 -5.99 22.38 -6.02
CA GLU A 27 -5.98 22.74 -4.59
C GLU A 27 -7.06 22.03 -3.77
N ARG A 28 -8.20 21.70 -4.41
CA ARG A 28 -9.22 20.86 -3.77
C ARG A 28 -8.74 19.43 -3.64
N LEU A 29 -8.11 18.88 -4.70
CA LEU A 29 -7.51 17.54 -4.66
C LEU A 29 -6.45 17.44 -3.55
N LYS A 30 -5.52 18.40 -3.47
CA LYS A 30 -4.49 18.48 -2.43
C LYS A 30 -5.10 18.53 -1.03
N SER A 31 -6.07 19.43 -0.82
CA SER A 31 -6.77 19.58 0.46
C SER A 31 -7.48 18.29 0.90
N ARG A 32 -8.16 17.61 -0.04
CA ARG A 32 -8.81 16.32 0.21
C ARG A 32 -7.82 15.22 0.57
N THR A 33 -6.72 15.10 -0.17
CA THR A 33 -5.66 14.11 0.11
C THR A 33 -5.06 14.32 1.50
N ILE A 34 -4.72 15.56 1.85
CA ILE A 34 -4.20 15.90 3.19
C ILE A 34 -5.23 15.58 4.27
N GLY A 35 -6.50 15.95 4.05
CA GLY A 35 -7.60 15.69 4.97
C GLY A 35 -7.78 14.20 5.24
N PHE A 36 -7.84 13.39 4.17
CA PHE A 36 -7.95 11.93 4.25
C PHE A 36 -6.84 11.34 5.13
N TRP A 37 -5.58 11.63 4.83
CA TRP A 37 -4.45 11.05 5.56
C TRP A 37 -4.40 11.50 7.02
N ARG A 38 -4.70 12.77 7.30
CA ARG A 38 -4.77 13.29 8.68
C ARG A 38 -5.87 12.61 9.48
N SER A 39 -7.06 12.46 8.89
CA SER A 39 -8.19 11.75 9.51
C SER A 39 -7.88 10.27 9.72
N TRP A 40 -7.24 9.62 8.76
CA TRP A 40 -6.86 8.21 8.86
C TRP A 40 -5.84 7.98 10.00
N VAL A 41 -4.76 8.75 10.06
CA VAL A 41 -3.79 8.68 11.19
C VAL A 41 -4.48 9.00 12.52
N ALA A 42 -5.38 9.98 12.55
CA ALA A 42 -6.13 10.33 13.76
C ALA A 42 -6.98 9.17 14.30
N ALA A 43 -7.52 8.31 13.43
CA ALA A 43 -8.30 7.15 13.84
C ALA A 43 -7.45 6.11 14.59
N GLY A 44 -6.20 5.88 14.17
CA GLY A 44 -5.26 4.96 14.84
C GLY A 44 -4.57 5.56 16.08
N ARG A 45 -4.52 6.89 16.17
CA ARG A 45 -3.78 7.62 17.22
C ARG A 45 -4.20 7.28 18.65
N SER A 46 -5.43 6.81 18.86
CA SER A 46 -5.89 6.37 20.18
C SER A 46 -4.99 5.29 20.80
N ARG A 47 -4.42 4.40 19.97
CA ARG A 47 -3.58 3.28 20.42
C ARG A 47 -2.08 3.59 20.47
N SER A 48 -1.61 4.59 19.74
CA SER A 48 -0.23 5.10 19.85
C SER A 48 -0.08 6.23 20.86
N SER A 49 -1.17 6.66 21.52
CA SER A 49 -1.22 7.77 22.49
C SER A 49 -0.28 7.65 23.68
N ARG A 50 0.20 6.42 23.99
CA ARG A 50 1.16 6.16 25.07
C ARG A 50 2.62 6.40 24.66
N ALA A 51 2.92 6.47 23.36
CA ALA A 51 4.25 6.78 22.87
C ALA A 51 4.58 8.27 23.05
N ARG A 52 5.82 8.55 23.45
CA ARG A 52 6.38 9.91 23.54
C ARG A 52 6.92 10.35 22.17
N ASP A 53 7.16 11.64 22.01
CA ASP A 53 7.99 12.12 20.89
C ASP A 53 9.46 11.73 21.19
N PRO A 54 10.23 11.18 20.23
CA PRO A 54 10.01 11.06 18.78
C PRO A 54 9.39 9.73 18.30
N GLU A 55 9.19 8.75 19.19
CA GLU A 55 8.67 7.41 18.85
C GLU A 55 7.30 7.50 18.16
N ARG A 56 6.43 8.40 18.63
CA ARG A 56 5.13 8.65 18.01
C ARG A 56 5.25 9.00 16.53
N THR A 57 6.17 9.90 16.17
CA THR A 57 6.42 10.29 14.77
C THR A 57 6.88 9.11 13.92
N LEU A 58 7.68 8.21 14.49
CA LEU A 58 8.12 7.00 13.79
C LEU A 58 6.97 6.00 13.60
N ILE A 59 6.10 5.85 14.61
CA ILE A 59 4.88 5.02 14.51
C ILE A 59 3.96 5.56 13.43
N GLU A 60 3.64 6.86 13.46
CA GLU A 60 2.78 7.53 12.48
C GLU A 60 3.34 7.40 11.05
N ARG A 61 4.65 7.56 10.87
CA ARG A 61 5.28 7.33 9.56
C ARG A 61 5.21 5.87 9.12
N SER A 62 5.42 4.92 10.03
CA SER A 62 5.42 3.50 9.71
C SER A 62 4.03 3.00 9.33
N GLU A 63 2.98 3.42 10.05
CA GLU A 63 1.60 3.04 9.69
C GLU A 63 1.16 3.62 8.35
N LEU A 64 1.60 4.85 8.02
CA LEU A 64 1.37 5.45 6.70
C LEU A 64 2.02 4.58 5.60
N VAL A 65 3.26 4.13 5.82
CA VAL A 65 3.94 3.23 4.87
C VAL A 65 3.15 1.93 4.72
N LEU A 66 2.77 1.26 5.83
CA LEU A 66 1.97 0.02 5.75
C LEU A 66 0.64 0.22 5.02
N LYS A 67 -0.03 1.35 5.25
CA LYS A 67 -1.26 1.69 4.52
C LYS A 67 -1.02 1.88 3.03
N LEU A 68 0.10 2.49 2.64
CA LEU A 68 0.48 2.67 1.24
C LEU A 68 0.85 1.34 0.54
N LEU A 69 1.24 0.31 1.30
CA LEU A 69 1.44 -1.06 0.78
C LEU A 69 0.12 -1.80 0.55
N SER A 70 -0.99 -1.29 1.08
CA SER A 70 -2.31 -1.89 0.91
C SER A 70 -2.84 -1.64 -0.50
N GLN A 71 -3.15 -2.71 -1.21
CA GLN A 71 -3.84 -2.66 -2.49
C GLN A 71 -5.31 -2.32 -2.27
N ALA A 72 -5.71 -1.11 -2.67
CA ALA A 72 -7.02 -0.54 -2.35
C ALA A 72 -8.22 -1.41 -2.79
N THR A 73 -8.09 -2.17 -3.88
CA THR A 73 -9.19 -3.01 -4.38
C THR A 73 -9.25 -4.38 -3.72
N SER A 74 -8.10 -5.00 -3.46
CA SER A 74 -8.04 -6.38 -2.97
C SER A 74 -7.92 -6.47 -1.44
N GLY A 75 -7.44 -5.43 -0.77
CA GLY A 75 -7.13 -5.45 0.67
C GLY A 75 -5.84 -6.19 1.01
N ALA A 76 -5.11 -6.69 0.01
CA ALA A 76 -3.83 -7.34 0.20
C ALA A 76 -2.71 -6.33 0.45
N PHE A 77 -1.61 -6.76 1.06
CA PHE A 77 -0.42 -5.94 1.24
C PHE A 77 0.72 -6.49 0.41
N VAL A 78 1.33 -5.65 -0.44
CA VAL A 78 2.58 -6.02 -1.10
C VAL A 78 3.74 -5.94 -0.09
N ALA A 79 4.80 -6.71 -0.31
CA ALA A 79 5.94 -6.69 0.61
C ALA A 79 6.71 -5.35 0.54
N ALA A 80 6.92 -4.81 -0.66
CA ALA A 80 7.45 -3.46 -0.87
C ALA A 80 7.07 -2.92 -2.26
N PRO A 81 7.02 -1.58 -2.46
CA PRO A 81 6.70 -0.97 -3.75
C PRO A 81 7.97 -0.84 -4.60
N THR A 82 8.84 -1.85 -4.60
CA THR A 82 10.12 -1.85 -5.31
C THR A 82 10.09 -2.91 -6.41
N THR A 83 10.40 -2.52 -7.63
CA THR A 83 10.63 -3.46 -8.73
C THR A 83 12.06 -4.00 -8.59
N SER A 84 12.23 -5.31 -8.42
CA SER A 84 13.48 -6.00 -8.77
C SER A 84 14.76 -5.49 -8.06
N LEU A 85 14.71 -5.22 -6.76
CA LEU A 85 15.96 -5.11 -5.99
C LEU A 85 16.46 -6.52 -5.69
N PRO A 86 17.62 -6.94 -6.25
CA PRO A 86 18.16 -8.25 -5.94
C PRO A 86 18.50 -8.32 -4.44
N GLU A 87 18.16 -9.43 -3.76
CA GLU A 87 18.63 -9.67 -2.39
C GLU A 87 20.17 -9.61 -2.34
N TRP A 88 20.80 -10.05 -3.44
CA TRP A 88 22.22 -9.88 -3.73
C TRP A 88 22.44 -9.70 -5.24
N PRO A 89 23.12 -8.64 -5.72
CA PRO A 89 23.41 -8.48 -7.15
C PRO A 89 24.09 -9.74 -7.74
N GLY A 90 23.45 -10.40 -8.70
CA GLY A 90 23.93 -11.65 -9.30
C GLY A 90 23.62 -12.93 -8.50
N GLY A 91 22.88 -12.84 -7.39
CA GLY A 91 22.43 -13.99 -6.60
C GLY A 91 21.17 -14.66 -7.17
N ALA A 92 20.93 -15.92 -6.79
CA ALA A 92 19.79 -16.72 -7.24
C ALA A 92 18.46 -16.44 -6.49
N ARG A 93 18.44 -15.47 -5.55
CA ARG A 93 17.31 -15.17 -4.67
C ARG A 93 16.75 -13.76 -4.90
N ASN A 94 16.51 -13.42 -6.17
CA ASN A 94 15.91 -12.14 -6.55
C ASN A 94 14.40 -12.25 -6.51
N TRP A 95 13.85 -12.33 -5.31
CA TRP A 95 12.41 -12.36 -5.12
C TRP A 95 11.80 -10.98 -5.38
N ASP A 96 10.70 -10.94 -6.12
CA ASP A 96 10.02 -9.69 -6.40
C ASP A 96 9.09 -9.30 -5.22
N TYR A 97 9.42 -8.16 -4.59
CA TYR A 97 8.71 -7.65 -3.41
C TYR A 97 7.39 -6.94 -3.74
N ARG A 98 7.09 -6.73 -5.04
CA ARG A 98 5.79 -6.20 -5.48
C ARG A 98 4.64 -7.17 -5.25
N TYR A 99 4.97 -8.43 -4.96
CA TYR A 99 3.99 -9.46 -4.68
C TYR A 99 3.55 -9.47 -3.21
N VAL A 100 2.41 -10.11 -3.00
CA VAL A 100 1.83 -10.34 -1.68
C VAL A 100 2.44 -11.60 -1.11
N TRP A 101 3.45 -11.45 -0.27
CA TRP A 101 3.97 -12.53 0.56
C TRP A 101 3.04 -12.74 1.75
N ILE A 102 2.49 -13.95 1.93
CA ILE A 102 1.47 -14.21 2.97
C ILE A 102 1.95 -13.80 4.36
N ARG A 103 3.23 -14.05 4.66
CA ARG A 103 3.85 -13.69 5.93
C ARG A 103 3.89 -12.17 6.15
N ASP A 104 4.45 -11.45 5.19
CA ASP A 104 4.65 -10.00 5.24
C ASP A 104 3.31 -9.26 5.29
N ALA A 105 2.33 -9.74 4.53
CA ALA A 105 0.97 -9.22 4.55
C ALA A 105 0.26 -9.48 5.89
N ALA A 106 0.45 -10.67 6.48
CA ALA A 106 -0.09 -10.98 7.81
C ALA A 106 0.50 -10.07 8.89
N PHE A 107 1.81 -9.80 8.87
CA PHE A 107 2.44 -8.87 9.80
C PHE A 107 1.92 -7.45 9.61
N SER A 108 1.80 -6.97 8.37
CA SER A 108 1.25 -5.65 8.06
C SER A 108 -0.17 -5.49 8.59
N ALA A 109 -1.04 -6.47 8.34
CA ALA A 109 -2.42 -6.49 8.82
C ALA A 109 -2.49 -6.54 10.35
N GLN A 110 -1.64 -7.36 11.00
CA GLN A 110 -1.57 -7.45 12.45
C GLN A 110 -1.13 -6.14 13.08
N THR A 111 -0.09 -5.49 12.54
CA THR A 111 0.39 -4.19 13.04
C THR A 111 -0.68 -3.13 12.93
N LEU A 112 -1.36 -3.03 11.77
CA LEU A 112 -2.46 -2.08 11.57
C LEU A 112 -3.63 -2.35 12.52
N LEU A 113 -3.98 -3.62 12.74
CA LEU A 113 -4.98 -4.01 13.74
C LEU A 113 -4.59 -3.54 15.15
N SER A 114 -3.35 -3.78 15.57
CA SER A 114 -2.82 -3.35 16.86
C SER A 114 -2.86 -1.83 17.03
N LEU A 115 -2.70 -1.08 15.94
CA LEU A 115 -2.78 0.38 15.91
C LEU A 115 -4.21 0.95 15.79
N GLY A 116 -5.23 0.11 15.58
CA GLY A 116 -6.64 0.57 15.52
C GLY A 116 -7.24 0.62 14.13
N HIS A 117 -6.48 0.28 13.09
CA HIS A 117 -6.90 0.26 11.70
C HIS A 117 -7.57 -1.08 11.36
N ILE A 118 -8.79 -1.26 11.89
CA ILE A 118 -9.55 -2.53 11.82
C ILE A 118 -9.98 -2.85 10.39
N GLU A 119 -10.33 -1.83 9.59
CA GLU A 119 -10.83 -2.03 8.23
C GLU A 119 -9.79 -2.67 7.31
N GLU A 120 -8.53 -2.27 7.46
CA GLU A 120 -7.39 -2.83 6.75
C GLU A 120 -7.17 -4.31 7.10
N ALA A 121 -7.26 -4.64 8.39
CA ALA A 121 -7.15 -6.02 8.85
C ALA A 121 -8.31 -6.90 8.34
N HIS A 122 -9.54 -6.38 8.37
CA HIS A 122 -10.70 -7.06 7.80
C HIS A 122 -10.59 -7.27 6.29
N ALA A 123 -10.08 -6.27 5.56
CA ALA A 123 -9.86 -6.39 4.12
C ALA A 123 -8.86 -7.50 3.80
N TYR A 124 -7.76 -7.59 4.54
CA TYR A 124 -6.79 -8.68 4.41
C TYR A 124 -7.38 -10.05 4.76
N LEU A 125 -8.17 -10.16 5.83
CA LEU A 125 -8.83 -11.41 6.21
C LEU A 125 -9.80 -11.91 5.14
N ARG A 126 -10.57 -11.01 4.52
CA ARG A 126 -11.41 -11.35 3.37
C ARG A 126 -10.58 -11.86 2.20
N TRP A 127 -9.47 -11.18 1.91
CA TRP A 127 -8.57 -11.56 0.82
C TRP A 127 -7.94 -12.95 1.03
N ILE A 128 -7.35 -13.23 2.19
CA ILE A 128 -6.70 -14.53 2.45
C ILE A 128 -7.71 -15.67 2.51
N THR A 129 -8.92 -15.41 3.02
CA THR A 129 -10.01 -16.41 3.03
C THR A 129 -10.43 -16.79 1.61
N ALA A 130 -10.47 -15.83 0.68
CA ALA A 130 -10.72 -16.11 -0.72
C ALA A 130 -9.64 -17.02 -1.32
N ARG A 131 -8.35 -16.75 -1.03
CA ARG A 131 -7.23 -17.59 -1.48
C ARG A 131 -7.28 -19.02 -0.90
N LEU A 132 -7.66 -19.16 0.37
CA LEU A 132 -7.86 -20.47 1.01
C LEU A 132 -8.98 -21.28 0.34
N ARG A 133 -10.08 -20.63 -0.04
CA ARG A 133 -11.17 -21.30 -0.76
C ARG A 133 -10.73 -21.76 -2.15
N GLU A 134 -9.94 -20.95 -2.86
CA GLU A 134 -9.41 -21.27 -4.18
C GLU A 134 -8.33 -22.37 -4.15
N SER A 135 -7.53 -22.44 -3.07
CA SER A 135 -6.54 -23.51 -2.93
C SER A 135 -7.19 -24.87 -2.69
N GLY A 136 -8.35 -24.89 -2.03
CA GLY A 136 -9.06 -26.12 -1.66
C GLY A 136 -8.20 -26.97 -0.71
N PRO A 137 -8.00 -28.27 -0.98
CA PRO A 137 -7.15 -29.13 -0.14
C PRO A 137 -5.64 -28.85 -0.31
N ARG A 138 -5.24 -28.05 -1.29
CA ARG A 138 -3.83 -27.74 -1.53
C ARG A 138 -3.34 -26.69 -0.54
N PRO A 139 -2.05 -26.74 -0.15
CA PRO A 139 -1.44 -25.65 0.59
C PRO A 139 -1.58 -24.30 -0.14
N LEU A 140 -1.67 -23.22 0.62
CA LEU A 140 -1.53 -21.88 0.07
C LEU A 140 -0.18 -21.71 -0.62
N ARG A 141 -0.16 -20.96 -1.72
CA ARG A 141 1.09 -20.46 -2.30
C ARG A 141 1.77 -19.52 -1.30
N VAL A 142 3.10 -19.45 -1.38
CA VAL A 142 3.90 -18.54 -0.53
C VAL A 142 3.63 -17.07 -0.87
N LEU A 143 3.42 -16.77 -2.15
CA LEU A 143 3.17 -15.41 -2.64
C LEU A 143 2.14 -15.37 -3.77
N TYR A 144 1.52 -14.20 -3.96
CA TYR A 144 0.46 -13.93 -4.93
C TYR A 144 0.64 -12.56 -5.61
N ALA A 145 0.10 -12.40 -6.82
CA ALA A 145 -0.05 -11.08 -7.42
C ALA A 145 -0.96 -10.19 -6.56
N ALA A 146 -0.70 -8.89 -6.52
CA ALA A 146 -1.48 -7.94 -5.73
C ALA A 146 -2.98 -7.91 -6.13
N HIS A 147 -3.25 -8.20 -7.42
CA HIS A 147 -4.59 -8.37 -7.98
C HIS A 147 -5.12 -9.81 -7.94
N GLY A 148 -4.34 -10.76 -7.42
CA GLY A 148 -4.72 -12.18 -7.32
C GLY A 148 -4.54 -12.99 -8.60
N ASP A 149 -3.94 -12.42 -9.64
CA ASP A 149 -3.61 -13.14 -10.88
C ASP A 149 -2.70 -14.37 -10.59
N PRO A 150 -3.01 -15.57 -11.13
CA PRO A 150 -2.16 -16.74 -10.99
C PRO A 150 -0.81 -16.61 -11.69
N ASP A 151 -0.70 -15.76 -12.73
CA ASP A 151 0.53 -15.53 -13.48
C ASP A 151 1.51 -14.67 -12.67
N LEU A 152 2.57 -15.32 -12.18
CA LEU A 152 3.69 -14.69 -11.49
C LEU A 152 4.94 -14.65 -12.38
N THR A 153 4.79 -14.86 -13.69
CA THR A 153 5.92 -14.91 -14.61
C THR A 153 6.66 -13.58 -14.58
N GLU A 154 7.87 -13.62 -14.05
CA GLU A 154 8.79 -12.49 -14.06
C GLU A 154 9.23 -12.24 -15.50
N ARG A 155 8.86 -11.08 -16.04
CA ARG A 155 9.35 -10.58 -17.33
C ARG A 155 10.35 -9.48 -17.00
N SER A 156 11.63 -9.76 -17.28
CA SER A 156 12.73 -8.78 -17.20
C SER A 156 12.97 -8.12 -18.55
#